data_AF-A0A849EXC2-F1
#
_entry.id   AF-A0A849EXC2-F1
#
_cell.length_a   1.000
_cell.length_b   1.000
_cell.length_c   1.000
_cell.angle_alpha   90.00
_cell.angle_beta   90.00
_cell.angle_gamma   90.00
#
_symmetry.space_group_name_H-M   'P 1'
#
loop_
_entity.id
_entity.type
_entity.pdbx_description
1 polymer ?
#
loop_
_entity_poly.entity_id
_entity_poly.type
_entity_poly.pdbx_seq_one_letter_code
_entity_poly.pdbx_strand_id
1 'polypeptide(L)'
;ALVGVGHPPRQRPVVCIELERKYHRVDKKVLTWELLDLAGGHMLTKSIQTILYHPAFPVDIRHNSKIFREKLALWAEKELQ
;
A
#
# COMPACT_ATOMS: atom_id res chain seq x y z
N ALA A 1 -0.83 1.22 4.23
CA ALA A 1 -2.13 1.88 4.01
C ALA A 1 -2.86 1.22 2.84
N LEU A 2 -4.17 0.97 2.98
CA LEU A 2 -5.01 0.47 1.87
C LEU A 2 -5.59 1.65 1.08
N VAL A 3 -5.48 1.61 -0.25
CA VAL A 3 -6.04 2.60 -1.19
C VAL A 3 -6.81 1.89 -2.30
N GLY A 4 -7.79 2.58 -2.89
CA GLY A 4 -8.48 2.12 -4.11
C GLY A 4 -7.92 2.83 -5.34
N VAL A 5 -7.47 2.06 -6.34
CA VAL A 5 -6.95 2.56 -7.61
C VAL A 5 -7.97 2.38 -8.72
N GLY A 6 -8.12 3.38 -9.60
CA GLY A 6 -9.12 3.42 -10.67
C GLY A 6 -10.47 4.03 -10.24
N HIS A 7 -11.48 3.86 -11.08
CA HIS A 7 -12.78 4.52 -10.91
C HIS A 7 -13.75 3.77 -9.97
N PRO A 8 -14.42 4.47 -9.05
CA PRO A 8 -15.55 3.93 -8.31
C PRO A 8 -16.67 3.44 -9.24
N PRO A 9 -17.37 2.32 -8.92
CA PRO A 9 -17.16 1.43 -7.78
C PRO A 9 -16.16 0.29 -8.04
N ARG A 10 -15.49 0.28 -9.21
CA ARG A 10 -14.60 -0.80 -9.67
C ARG A 10 -13.14 -0.58 -9.28
N GLN A 11 -12.90 -0.04 -8.09
CA GLN A 11 -11.55 0.25 -7.64
C GLN A 11 -10.81 -1.05 -7.31
N ARG A 12 -9.55 -1.15 -7.73
CA ARG A 12 -8.65 -2.22 -7.31
C ARG A 12 -8.07 -1.88 -5.93
N PRO A 13 -8.18 -2.76 -4.92
CA PRO A 13 -7.54 -2.55 -3.64
C PRO A 13 -6.02 -2.73 -3.75
N VAL A 14 -5.26 -1.75 -3.27
CA VAL A 14 -3.79 -1.75 -3.28
C VAL A 14 -3.30 -1.41 -1.89
N VAL A 15 -2.38 -2.22 -1.36
CA VAL A 15 -1.71 -1.93 -0.08
C VAL A 15 -0.38 -1.26 -0.35
N CYS A 16 -0.24 -0.02 0.09
CA CYS A 16 1.02 0.70 0.08
C CYS A 16 1.74 0.50 1.42
N ILE A 17 3.05 0.26 1.39
CA ILE A 17 3.91 0.03 2.56
C ILE A 17 5.02 1.08 2.59
N GLU A 18 5.24 1.68 3.77
CA GLU A 18 6.43 2.47 4.07
C GLU A 18 7.27 1.68 5.07
N LEU A 19 8.55 1.46 4.74
CA LEU A 19 9.47 0.73 5.61
C LEU A 19 10.19 1.71 6.54
N GLU A 20 10.29 1.36 7.82
CA GLU A 20 11.21 2.05 8.73
C GLU A 20 12.65 1.98 8.20
N ARG A 21 13.46 3.01 8.47
CA ARG A 21 14.83 3.15 7.94
C ARG A 21 15.71 1.92 8.20
N LYS A 22 15.57 1.30 9.37
CA LYS A 22 16.32 0.08 9.74
C LYS A 22 16.00 -1.14 8.86
N TYR A 23 14.86 -1.13 8.18
CA TYR A 23 14.38 -2.21 7.32
C TYR A 23 14.49 -1.90 5.83
N HIS A 24 15.19 -0.83 5.40
CA HIS A 24 15.32 -0.51 3.98
C HIS A 24 16.08 -1.57 3.16
N ARG A 25 16.82 -2.47 3.82
CA ARG A 25 17.57 -3.57 3.20
C ARG A 25 16.85 -4.92 3.21
N VAL A 26 15.62 -5.00 3.73
CA VAL A 26 14.86 -6.26 3.72
C VAL A 26 14.55 -6.68 2.29
N ASP A 27 14.46 -7.99 2.05
CA ASP A 27 14.02 -8.51 0.76
C ASP A 27 12.53 -8.23 0.57
N LYS A 28 12.23 -7.24 -0.27
CA LYS A 28 10.87 -6.84 -0.59
C LYS A 28 10.08 -7.96 -1.27
N LYS A 29 10.73 -8.91 -1.96
CA LYS A 29 10.02 -10.03 -2.60
C LYS A 29 9.47 -10.99 -1.55
N VAL A 30 10.31 -11.36 -0.58
CA VAL A 30 9.91 -12.21 0.56
C VAL A 30 8.80 -11.53 1.34
N LEU A 31 9.00 -10.26 1.70
CA LEU A 31 7.98 -9.49 2.44
C LEU A 31 6.67 -9.35 1.66
N THR A 32 6.73 -9.15 0.34
CA THR A 32 5.52 -9.09 -0.49
C THR A 32 4.77 -10.43 -0.47
N TRP A 33 5.49 -11.55 -0.58
CA TRP A 33 4.90 -12.87 -0.54
C TRP A 33 4.23 -13.14 0.81
N GLU A 34 4.90 -12.86 1.93
CA GLU A 34 4.35 -13.01 3.28
C GLU A 34 3.08 -12.17 3.49
N LEU A 35 3.09 -10.90 3.03
CA LEU A 35 1.94 -10.02 3.14
C LEU A 35 0.74 -10.50 2.31
N LEU A 36 1.00 -11.03 1.11
CA LEU A 36 -0.05 -11.58 0.25
C LEU A 36 -0.61 -12.90 0.80
N ASP A 37 0.23 -13.76 1.39
CA ASP A 37 -0.19 -14.98 2.05
C ASP A 37 -1.12 -14.68 3.24
N LEU A 38 -0.72 -13.74 4.10
CA LEU A 38 -1.55 -13.22 5.19
C LEU A 38 -2.88 -12.64 4.69
N ALA A 39 -2.85 -11.85 3.62
CA ALA A 39 -4.05 -11.27 3.04
C ALA A 39 -5.00 -12.34 2.46
N GLY A 40 -4.43 -13.38 1.84
CA GLY A 40 -5.16 -14.52 1.26
C GLY A 40 -5.87 -15.38 2.31
N GLY A 41 -5.36 -15.43 3.54
CA GLY A 41 -5.94 -16.18 4.65
C GLY A 41 -7.28 -15.64 5.18
N HIS A 42 -7.71 -14.44 4.78
CA HIS A 42 -8.94 -13.82 5.29
C HIS A 42 -9.90 -13.41 4.17
N MET A 43 -11.20 -13.71 4.35
CA MET A 43 -12.24 -13.43 3.35
C MET A 43 -12.34 -11.95 2.94
N LEU A 44 -12.08 -11.03 3.86
CA LEU A 44 -12.18 -9.58 3.63
C LEU A 44 -10.99 -9.01 2.85
N THR A 45 -9.82 -9.64 2.94
CA THR A 45 -8.56 -9.14 2.36
C THR A 45 -8.05 -9.98 1.20
N LYS A 46 -8.67 -11.14 0.91
CA LYS A 46 -8.26 -12.04 -0.19
C LYS A 46 -8.23 -11.40 -1.58
N SER A 47 -8.94 -10.28 -1.77
CA SER A 47 -8.94 -9.52 -3.03
C SER A 47 -7.70 -8.63 -3.20
N ILE A 48 -6.91 -8.43 -2.15
CA ILE A 48 -5.66 -7.68 -2.19
C ILE A 48 -4.60 -8.55 -2.86
N GLN A 49 -4.22 -8.16 -4.07
CA GLN A 49 -3.20 -8.86 -4.87
C GLN A 49 -2.01 -7.96 -5.21
N THR A 50 -1.98 -6.75 -4.67
CA THR A 50 -1.03 -5.72 -5.08
C THR A 50 -0.48 -5.01 -3.85
N ILE A 51 0.84 -5.15 -3.66
CA ILE A 51 1.62 -4.46 -2.65
C ILE A 51 2.56 -3.48 -3.37
N LEU A 52 2.58 -2.23 -2.93
CA LEU A 52 3.52 -1.21 -3.42
C LEU A 52 4.33 -0.64 -2.26
N TYR A 53 5.58 -0.26 -2.52
CA TYR A 53 6.46 0.33 -1.51
C TYR A 53 6.66 1.81 -1.77
N HIS A 54 6.18 2.65 -0.85
CA HIS A 54 6.32 4.10 -0.92
C HIS A 54 7.52 4.55 -0.06
N PRO A 55 8.37 5.47 -0.54
CA PRO A 55 9.55 5.91 0.22
C PRO A 55 9.24 6.65 1.52
N ALA A 56 8.20 7.51 1.52
CA ALA A 56 7.71 8.22 2.71
C ALA A 56 6.24 8.63 2.52
N PHE A 57 5.30 8.17 3.34
CA PHE A 57 3.88 8.43 3.09
C PHE A 57 3.55 9.92 3.14
N PRO A 58 2.63 10.37 2.28
CA PRO A 58 2.07 11.70 2.39
C PRO A 58 1.24 11.76 3.68
N VAL A 59 1.74 12.47 4.69
CA VAL A 59 1.07 12.68 5.97
C VAL A 59 0.81 14.16 6.23
N ASP A 60 -0.11 14.44 7.14
CA ASP A 60 -0.35 15.79 7.64
C ASP A 60 0.92 16.38 8.26
N ILE A 61 1.45 17.45 7.68
CA ILE A 61 2.71 18.09 8.12
C ILE A 61 2.65 18.72 9.51
N ARG A 62 1.45 19.03 10.03
CA ARG A 62 1.29 19.69 11.33
C ARG A 62 1.32 18.68 12.48
N HIS A 63 0.97 17.42 12.21
CA HIS A 63 0.81 16.41 13.27
C HIS A 63 1.38 15.03 12.94
N ASN A 64 1.90 14.80 11.72
CA ASN A 64 2.44 13.53 11.21
C ASN A 64 1.60 12.27 11.55
N SER A 65 0.29 12.46 11.73
CA SER A 65 -0.58 11.44 12.34
C SER A 65 -1.60 10.84 11.36
N LYS A 66 -1.85 11.52 10.23
CA LYS A 66 -2.86 11.12 9.25
C LYS A 66 -2.25 10.94 7.86
N ILE A 67 -2.39 9.73 7.31
CA ILE A 67 -2.02 9.41 5.93
C ILE A 67 -3.07 9.99 4.96
N PHE A 68 -2.62 10.80 4.00
CA PHE A 68 -3.39 11.32 2.88
C PHE A 68 -3.55 10.26 1.79
N ARG A 69 -4.58 9.42 1.94
CA ARG A 69 -4.85 8.28 1.06
C ARG A 69 -5.16 8.70 -0.37
N GLU A 70 -5.76 9.87 -0.57
CA GLU A 70 -6.06 10.44 -1.87
C GLU A 70 -4.80 10.71 -2.70
N LYS A 71 -3.75 11.25 -2.06
CA LYS A 71 -2.44 11.45 -2.72
C LYS A 71 -1.76 10.12 -2.99
N LEU A 72 -1.86 9.20 -2.03
CA LEU A 72 -1.27 7.87 -2.14
C LEU A 72 -1.94 7.00 -3.21
N ALA A 73 -3.26 7.16 -3.43
CA ALA A 73 -4.01 6.49 -4.49
C ALA A 73 -3.57 6.98 -5.89
N LEU A 74 -3.40 8.30 -6.06
CA LEU A 74 -2.88 8.87 -7.31
C LEU A 74 -1.44 8.42 -7.61
N TRP A 75 -0.61 8.28 -6.58
CA TRP A 75 0.72 7.68 -6.74
C TRP A 75 0.61 6.20 -7.14
N ALA A 76 -0.19 5.41 -6.41
CA ALA A 76 -0.35 3.99 -6.69
C ALA A 76 -0.91 3.72 -8.09
N GLU A 77 -1.77 4.59 -8.62
CA GLU A 77 -2.25 4.52 -10.00
C GLU A 77 -1.11 4.65 -11.00
N LYS A 78 -0.16 5.58 -10.77
CA LYS A 78 1.01 5.78 -11.64
C LYS A 78 1.99 4.62 -11.61
N GLU A 79 2.18 3.98 -10.46
CA GLU A 79 3.09 2.82 -10.33
C GLU A 79 2.53 1.53 -10.99
N LEU A 80 1.22 1.50 -11.27
CA LEU A 80 0.54 0.36 -11.90
C LEU A 80 0.31 0.53 -13.40
N GLN A 81 0.64 1.70 -13.95
CA GLN A 81 0.66 1.97 -15.39
C GLN A 81 1.98 1.52 -16.00
#